data_AF-A0A2T0Q086-F1
#
_entry.id   AF-A0A2T0Q086-F1
#
_cell.length_a   1.000
_cell.length_b   1.000
_cell.length_c   1.000
_cell.angle_alpha   90.00
_cell.angle_beta   90.00
_cell.angle_gamma   90.00
#
_symmetry.space_group_name_H-M   'P 1'
#
loop_
_entity.id
_entity.type
_entity.pdbx_description
1 polymer ?
#
loop_
_entity_poly.entity_id
_entity_poly.type
_entity_poly.pdbx_seq_one_letter_code
_entity_poly.pdbx_strand_id
1 'polypeptide(L)'
;MERGEDLGAPSASGRAQGGGDAERLRAALLGMDGSGYGRYRSLTGRWRFDGFELAVEHVQADPYAPPSRLSLEVPASVAGFDAGLWRDPVRARALADLLARRAAEALAGSRFRVDAGGQEVLARSACAVREGAVRLRFAVELPGHGRRIAGREAARQLCELLPAAVASSLRAQALPAEEVRAFADTVSDSVAAREQLAERGLVAFVADGSVLPRRSGVSDLPLTGPGAVPFAAPEPLRVELELPHRGRVAGMGVPEGITLIVGGGFHGKSTLLHALERGVYDHVPGDGRELVVTRADAVKIRAEEGRRVERTDISAFVGELPSGADTRDFRTDNASGSTSQAAAIVEAVEAGARVLLVDEDTTATNLMIRDARMQALVAPDREPLTPFVDLVRPLRRSHGVSCVLVMGASGDYFDVADQVVLLDAYRPHDVTAAARALAAPRDDAPFPAVAHRAPDPGSISAQARGRRRIKGRGTDALVFGETEIDLRALEQLVDPSQVPGLGLALTALVRRGHLDGHRTLAAALDLLDAELAEGPDALDDGYLGDFAPPRRHDTAAALNRLRTLRVARQSR
;
A
#
# COMPACT_ATOMS: atom_id res chain seq x y z
N MET A 1 -0.47 26.87 48.47
CA MET A 1 -1.94 26.66 48.38
C MET A 1 -2.19 25.89 47.10
N GLU A 2 -1.80 24.62 47.14
CA GLU A 2 -1.80 23.68 46.03
C GLU A 2 -3.08 22.84 46.14
N ARG A 3 -3.79 22.65 45.03
CA ARG A 3 -4.80 21.60 44.91
C ARG A 3 -4.30 20.64 43.85
N GLY A 4 -3.83 19.48 44.28
CA GLY A 4 -3.61 18.33 43.42
C GLY A 4 -4.97 17.74 43.06
N GLU A 5 -5.25 17.64 41.76
CA GLU A 5 -6.33 16.82 41.24
C GLU A 5 -5.77 15.43 40.93
N ASP A 6 -6.23 14.48 41.74
CA ASP A 6 -5.94 13.05 41.69
C ASP A 6 -6.59 12.45 40.43
N LEU A 7 -5.80 12.22 39.39
CA LEU A 7 -6.24 11.51 38.18
C LEU A 7 -6.35 10.02 38.51
N GLY A 8 -7.55 9.63 38.92
CA GLY A 8 -7.91 8.25 39.23
C GLY A 8 -7.52 7.27 38.12
N ALA A 9 -6.71 6.28 38.51
CA ALA A 9 -6.47 5.08 37.73
C ALA A 9 -7.80 4.37 37.38
N PRO A 10 -7.99 3.86 36.15
CA PRO A 10 -9.19 3.10 35.84
C PRO A 10 -9.21 1.82 36.66
N SER A 11 -10.26 1.69 37.47
CA SER A 11 -10.52 0.55 38.33
C SER A 11 -10.65 -0.74 37.53
N ALA A 12 -9.73 -1.68 37.77
CA ALA A 12 -9.85 -3.06 37.36
C ALA A 12 -10.97 -3.73 38.17
N SER A 13 -12.21 -3.65 37.68
CA SER A 13 -13.34 -4.38 38.25
C SER A 13 -14.03 -5.23 37.18
N GLY A 14 -13.97 -6.55 37.36
CA GLY A 14 -14.91 -7.51 36.77
C GLY A 14 -14.59 -8.10 35.39
N ARG A 15 -13.36 -8.58 35.12
CA ARG A 15 -13.14 -9.53 34.02
C ARG A 15 -13.39 -10.96 34.52
N ALA A 16 -14.50 -11.56 34.13
CA ALA A 16 -14.65 -13.01 34.20
C ALA A 16 -13.55 -13.64 33.33
N GLN A 17 -12.57 -14.31 33.96
CA GLN A 17 -11.52 -15.03 33.24
C GLN A 17 -12.13 -16.31 32.66
N GLY A 18 -12.62 -16.23 31.42
CA GLY A 18 -12.80 -17.41 30.59
C GLY A 18 -11.42 -18.02 30.30
N GLY A 19 -11.33 -19.34 30.37
CA GLY A 19 -10.10 -20.06 30.05
C GLY A 19 -10.14 -21.51 30.48
N GLY A 20 -9.43 -22.36 29.74
CA GLY A 20 -9.43 -23.80 29.93
C GLY A 20 -8.95 -24.55 28.71
N ASP A 21 -9.30 -25.82 28.60
CA ASP A 21 -9.06 -26.65 27.43
C ASP A 21 -10.24 -26.61 26.43
N ALA A 22 -10.05 -27.24 25.28
CA ALA A 22 -11.04 -27.37 24.23
C ALA A 22 -12.36 -28.04 24.69
N GLU A 23 -12.27 -29.00 25.62
CA GLU A 23 -13.44 -29.70 26.16
C GLU A 23 -14.30 -28.76 27.01
N ARG A 24 -13.66 -27.96 27.86
CA ARG A 24 -14.32 -26.93 28.67
C ARG A 24 -14.94 -25.85 27.79
N LEU A 25 -14.26 -25.44 26.71
CA LEU A 25 -14.85 -24.50 25.73
C LEU A 25 -16.10 -25.09 25.10
N ARG A 26 -16.04 -26.35 24.63
CA ARG A 26 -17.18 -27.05 24.05
C ARG A 26 -18.34 -27.14 25.04
N ALA A 27 -18.08 -27.56 26.28
CA ALA A 27 -19.10 -27.65 27.32
C ALA A 27 -19.72 -26.28 27.63
N ALA A 28 -18.92 -25.22 27.68
CA ALA A 28 -19.39 -23.85 27.88
C ALA A 28 -20.32 -23.41 26.73
N LEU A 29 -19.93 -23.64 25.48
CA LEU A 29 -20.73 -23.29 24.30
C LEU A 29 -22.07 -24.04 24.26
N LEU A 30 -22.05 -25.35 24.54
CA LEU A 30 -23.27 -26.17 24.61
C LEU A 30 -24.19 -25.72 25.77
N GLY A 31 -23.63 -25.37 26.93
CA GLY A 31 -24.38 -24.85 28.07
C GLY A 31 -24.92 -23.41 27.88
N MET A 32 -24.45 -22.69 26.86
CA MET A 32 -24.96 -21.38 26.46
C MET A 32 -26.08 -21.44 25.42
N ASP A 33 -26.36 -22.61 24.84
CA ASP A 33 -27.37 -22.78 23.79
C ASP A 33 -28.73 -22.22 24.22
N GLY A 34 -29.35 -21.38 23.38
CA GLY A 34 -30.62 -20.70 23.66
C GLY A 34 -30.57 -19.56 24.68
N SER A 35 -29.42 -19.31 25.33
CA SER A 35 -29.22 -18.18 26.26
C SER A 35 -29.16 -16.84 25.53
N GLY A 36 -29.23 -15.73 26.28
CA GLY A 36 -29.04 -14.39 25.72
C GLY A 36 -27.65 -14.20 25.09
N TYR A 37 -27.60 -13.57 23.91
CA TYR A 37 -26.40 -13.41 23.09
C TYR A 37 -25.20 -12.83 23.83
N GLY A 38 -25.44 -11.87 24.72
CA GLY A 38 -24.39 -11.21 25.50
C GLY A 38 -23.57 -12.14 26.41
N ARG A 39 -24.03 -13.38 26.64
CA ARG A 39 -23.31 -14.41 27.42
C ARG A 39 -22.04 -14.88 26.72
N TYR A 40 -21.93 -14.75 25.39
CA TYR A 40 -20.68 -15.02 24.67
C TYR A 40 -19.49 -14.22 25.20
N ARG A 41 -19.70 -13.05 25.83
CA ARG A 41 -18.60 -12.25 26.42
C ARG A 41 -17.79 -13.02 27.46
N SER A 42 -18.38 -14.03 28.11
CA SER A 42 -17.68 -14.93 29.03
C SER A 42 -16.65 -15.86 28.37
N LEU A 43 -16.63 -15.95 27.04
CA LEU A 43 -15.63 -16.69 26.29
C LEU A 43 -14.28 -15.96 26.18
N THR A 44 -14.25 -14.65 26.48
CA THR A 44 -13.02 -13.83 26.44
C THR A 44 -11.93 -14.48 27.29
N GLY A 45 -10.76 -14.70 26.71
CA GLY A 45 -9.65 -15.38 27.36
C GLY A 45 -8.96 -16.40 26.45
N ARG A 46 -8.11 -17.25 27.05
CA ARG A 46 -7.25 -18.21 26.34
C ARG A 46 -7.72 -19.64 26.54
N TRP A 47 -7.75 -20.40 25.46
CA TRP A 47 -8.26 -21.77 25.40
C TRP A 47 -7.21 -22.68 24.74
N ARG A 48 -6.80 -23.73 25.44
CA ARG A 48 -5.78 -24.67 24.96
C ARG A 48 -6.43 -25.77 24.13
N PHE A 49 -5.96 -25.92 22.91
CA PHE A 49 -6.31 -27.02 22.01
C PHE A 49 -5.11 -27.94 21.85
N ASP A 50 -5.35 -29.11 21.26
CA ASP A 50 -4.25 -29.97 20.84
C ASP A 50 -3.47 -29.32 19.68
N GLY A 51 -2.26 -28.88 19.99
CA GLY A 51 -1.32 -28.30 19.04
C GLY A 51 -1.46 -26.80 18.77
N PHE A 52 -2.35 -26.07 19.45
CA PHE A 52 -2.42 -24.60 19.38
C PHE A 52 -3.13 -23.98 20.60
N GLU A 53 -2.90 -22.69 20.84
CA GLU A 53 -3.67 -21.89 21.81
C GLU A 53 -4.56 -20.89 21.07
N LEU A 54 -5.83 -20.80 21.47
CA LEU A 54 -6.81 -19.86 20.95
C LEU A 54 -7.07 -18.75 21.96
N ALA A 55 -6.93 -17.48 21.56
CA ALA A 55 -7.35 -16.33 22.35
C ALA A 55 -8.59 -15.67 21.75
N VAL A 56 -9.61 -15.49 22.58
CA VAL A 56 -10.80 -14.68 22.25
C VAL A 56 -10.57 -13.27 22.77
N GLU A 57 -10.13 -12.38 21.86
CA GLU A 57 -9.73 -11.01 22.18
C GLU A 57 -10.94 -10.09 22.39
N HIS A 58 -11.92 -10.21 21.50
CA HIS A 58 -13.13 -9.41 21.53
C HIS A 58 -14.33 -10.21 21.06
N VAL A 59 -15.45 -10.04 21.75
CA VAL A 59 -16.71 -10.69 21.42
C VAL A 59 -17.71 -9.65 20.96
N GLN A 60 -18.32 -9.90 19.80
CA GLN A 60 -19.34 -9.02 19.23
C GLN A 60 -20.56 -8.88 20.16
N ALA A 61 -21.10 -7.66 20.25
CA ALA A 61 -22.16 -7.34 21.20
C ALA A 61 -23.51 -8.01 20.85
N ASP A 62 -23.76 -8.20 19.56
CA ASP A 62 -24.95 -8.83 18.98
C ASP A 62 -24.59 -9.42 17.60
N PRO A 63 -25.48 -10.22 16.95
CA PRO A 63 -25.18 -10.87 15.68
C PRO A 63 -24.95 -9.93 14.48
N TYR A 64 -25.32 -8.65 14.58
CA TYR A 64 -25.18 -7.64 13.51
C TYR A 64 -24.03 -6.66 13.77
N ALA A 65 -23.40 -6.75 14.94
CA ALA A 65 -22.21 -5.97 15.28
C ALA A 65 -20.99 -6.48 14.47
N PRO A 66 -19.89 -5.69 14.39
CA PRO A 66 -18.64 -6.18 13.83
C PRO A 66 -18.22 -7.52 14.47
N PRO A 67 -17.68 -8.47 13.67
CA PRO A 67 -17.36 -9.81 14.14
C PRO A 67 -16.49 -9.88 15.38
N SER A 68 -16.62 -10.98 16.11
CA SER A 68 -15.71 -11.29 17.20
C SER A 68 -14.29 -11.47 16.66
N ARG A 69 -13.28 -11.02 17.41
CA ARG A 69 -11.88 -11.04 17.01
C ARG A 69 -11.12 -12.04 17.86
N LEU A 70 -10.48 -12.97 17.19
CA LEU A 70 -9.74 -14.06 17.79
C LEU A 70 -8.32 -14.06 17.23
N SER A 71 -7.41 -14.62 18.02
CA SER A 71 -6.06 -14.96 17.58
C SER A 71 -5.78 -16.40 17.97
N LEU A 72 -4.94 -17.09 17.21
CA LEU A 72 -4.38 -18.37 17.62
C LEU A 72 -2.89 -18.40 17.39
N GLU A 73 -2.21 -19.24 18.17
CA GLU A 73 -0.78 -19.49 18.07
C GLU A 73 -0.52 -20.99 17.98
N VAL A 74 0.14 -21.39 16.88
CA VAL A 74 0.65 -22.75 16.66
C VAL A 74 2.14 -22.74 17.02
N PRO A 75 2.57 -23.47 18.07
CA PRO A 75 3.98 -23.53 18.45
C PRO A 75 4.86 -24.07 17.33
N ALA A 76 6.13 -23.63 17.27
CA ALA A 76 7.08 -24.05 16.24
C ALA A 76 7.22 -25.57 16.12
N SER A 77 7.19 -26.30 17.24
CA SER A 77 7.26 -27.76 17.29
C SER A 77 6.07 -28.46 16.62
N VAL A 78 4.94 -27.77 16.49
CA VAL A 78 3.72 -28.28 15.85
C VAL A 78 3.61 -27.76 14.41
N ALA A 79 3.98 -26.50 14.17
CA ALA A 79 3.98 -25.90 12.84
C ALA A 79 4.99 -26.60 11.91
N GLY A 80 6.20 -26.89 12.41
CA GLY A 80 7.17 -27.77 11.73
C GLY A 80 7.80 -27.19 10.45
N PHE A 81 7.76 -25.87 10.25
CA PHE A 81 8.41 -25.23 9.09
C PHE A 81 9.93 -25.12 9.27
N ASP A 82 10.66 -25.38 8.19
CA ASP A 82 12.12 -25.27 8.16
C ASP A 82 12.60 -23.85 8.50
N ALA A 83 13.74 -23.75 9.19
CA ALA A 83 14.29 -22.47 9.64
C ALA A 83 14.61 -21.50 8.49
N GLY A 84 14.98 -22.03 7.31
CA GLY A 84 15.20 -21.22 6.10
C GLY A 84 13.95 -20.53 5.57
N LEU A 85 12.75 -20.89 6.04
CA LEU A 85 11.50 -20.21 5.64
C LEU A 85 11.12 -19.03 6.53
N TRP A 86 11.69 -18.91 7.74
CA TRP A 86 11.26 -17.88 8.69
C TRP A 86 12.39 -17.11 9.36
N ARG A 87 13.66 -17.52 9.21
CA ARG A 87 14.81 -16.72 9.68
C ARG A 87 15.07 -15.49 8.81
N ASP A 88 14.83 -15.62 7.52
CA ASP A 88 14.87 -14.50 6.59
C ASP A 88 13.51 -13.77 6.61
N PRO A 89 13.47 -12.44 6.85
CA PRO A 89 12.21 -11.69 6.94
C PRO A 89 11.35 -11.73 5.68
N VAL A 90 11.98 -11.77 4.48
CA VAL A 90 11.25 -11.82 3.21
C VAL A 90 10.54 -13.16 3.07
N ARG A 91 11.24 -14.26 3.35
CA ARG A 91 10.66 -15.61 3.34
C ARG A 91 9.63 -15.80 4.44
N ALA A 92 9.84 -15.20 5.63
CA ALA A 92 8.87 -15.23 6.73
C ALA A 92 7.56 -14.55 6.33
N ARG A 93 7.62 -13.38 5.68
CA ARG A 93 6.46 -12.68 5.11
C ARG A 93 5.76 -13.53 4.05
N ALA A 94 6.52 -14.13 3.13
CA ALA A 94 5.97 -14.99 2.08
C ALA A 94 5.25 -16.22 2.66
N LEU A 95 5.86 -16.88 3.64
CA LEU A 95 5.25 -18.00 4.36
C LEU A 95 3.97 -17.55 5.09
N ALA A 96 4.01 -16.43 5.82
CA ALA A 96 2.83 -15.92 6.53
C ALA A 96 1.66 -15.62 5.58
N ASP A 97 1.92 -15.03 4.41
CA ASP A 97 0.89 -14.75 3.40
C ASP A 97 0.29 -16.05 2.83
N LEU A 98 1.13 -17.04 2.51
CA LEU A 98 0.67 -18.36 2.08
C LEU A 98 -0.21 -19.03 3.15
N LEU A 99 0.21 -19.01 4.42
CA LEU A 99 -0.55 -19.62 5.52
C LEU A 99 -1.89 -18.93 5.75
N ALA A 100 -1.96 -17.61 5.63
CA ALA A 100 -3.22 -16.87 5.70
C ALA A 100 -4.18 -17.30 4.58
N ARG A 101 -3.68 -17.49 3.35
CA ARG A 101 -4.47 -17.99 2.21
C ARG A 101 -4.97 -19.41 2.44
N ARG A 102 -4.10 -20.32 2.86
CA ARG A 102 -4.48 -21.71 3.15
C ARG A 102 -5.48 -21.80 4.30
N ALA A 103 -5.36 -20.95 5.31
CA ALA A 103 -6.35 -20.85 6.38
C ALA A 103 -7.69 -20.31 5.87
N ALA A 104 -7.69 -19.28 5.02
CA ALA A 104 -8.91 -18.74 4.42
C ALA A 104 -9.62 -19.78 3.54
N GLU A 105 -8.88 -20.55 2.74
CA GLU A 105 -9.40 -21.66 1.94
C GLU A 105 -9.98 -22.78 2.80
N ALA A 106 -9.26 -23.21 3.84
CA ALA A 106 -9.71 -24.25 4.76
C ALA A 106 -10.97 -23.83 5.55
N LEU A 107 -11.17 -22.52 5.74
CA LEU A 107 -12.32 -21.93 6.41
C LEU A 107 -13.37 -21.39 5.42
N ALA A 108 -13.23 -21.65 4.11
CA ALA A 108 -14.18 -21.17 3.12
C ALA A 108 -15.59 -21.74 3.37
N GLY A 109 -16.63 -20.90 3.20
CA GLY A 109 -18.03 -21.28 3.48
C GLY A 109 -18.38 -21.40 4.96
N SER A 110 -17.46 -21.11 5.87
CA SER A 110 -17.70 -21.04 7.32
C SER A 110 -18.10 -19.62 7.76
N ARG A 111 -18.19 -19.40 9.07
CA ARG A 111 -18.44 -18.08 9.69
C ARG A 111 -17.15 -17.32 10.01
N PHE A 112 -16.00 -17.91 9.71
CA PHE A 112 -14.69 -17.29 9.93
C PHE A 112 -14.32 -16.37 8.77
N ARG A 113 -13.58 -15.31 9.07
CA ARG A 113 -12.97 -14.42 8.09
C ARG A 113 -11.50 -14.23 8.42
N VAL A 114 -10.66 -14.57 7.47
CA VAL A 114 -9.21 -14.36 7.52
C VAL A 114 -8.86 -13.32 6.46
N ASP A 115 -8.10 -12.30 6.82
CA ASP A 115 -7.50 -11.39 5.84
C ASP A 115 -6.32 -12.10 5.16
N ALA A 116 -6.56 -12.61 3.95
CA ALA A 116 -5.63 -13.39 3.14
C ALA A 116 -5.10 -12.64 1.92
N GLY A 117 -5.51 -11.39 1.72
CA GLY A 117 -5.03 -10.55 0.63
C GLY A 117 -5.48 -10.88 -0.79
N GLY A 118 -5.00 -10.03 -1.71
CA GLY A 118 -5.19 -10.13 -3.16
C GLY A 118 -4.00 -10.76 -3.86
N GLN A 119 -3.56 -10.18 -4.97
CA GLN A 119 -2.41 -10.69 -5.74
C GLN A 119 -1.07 -10.27 -5.14
N GLU A 120 -1.05 -9.17 -4.38
CA GLU A 120 0.14 -8.64 -3.72
C GLU A 120 0.41 -9.35 -2.38
N VAL A 121 1.68 -9.61 -2.11
CA VAL A 121 2.19 -10.19 -0.87
C VAL A 121 2.58 -9.07 0.08
N LEU A 122 1.79 -8.89 1.15
CA LEU A 122 1.97 -7.81 2.13
C LEU A 122 2.31 -8.38 3.51
N ALA A 123 3.04 -7.61 4.32
CA ALA A 123 3.28 -7.95 5.72
C ALA A 123 2.02 -7.65 6.57
N ARG A 124 1.03 -8.54 6.55
CA ARG A 124 -0.27 -8.33 7.21
C ARG A 124 -0.21 -8.59 8.71
N SER A 125 -1.09 -7.95 9.48
CA SER A 125 -1.30 -8.32 10.89
C SER A 125 -2.03 -9.64 11.06
N ALA A 126 -2.72 -10.11 10.02
CA ALA A 126 -3.54 -11.31 10.03
C ALA A 126 -2.73 -12.60 10.25
N CYS A 127 -1.51 -12.69 9.73
CA CYS A 127 -0.64 -13.85 9.96
C CYS A 127 0.81 -13.41 10.13
N ALA A 128 1.51 -14.04 11.08
CA ALA A 128 2.93 -13.83 11.29
C ALA A 128 3.61 -15.16 11.62
N VAL A 129 4.83 -15.33 11.12
CA VAL A 129 5.72 -16.43 11.52
C VAL A 129 6.92 -15.85 12.22
N ARG A 130 7.12 -16.18 13.50
CA ARG A 130 8.26 -15.74 14.30
C ARG A 130 8.85 -16.93 15.03
N GLU A 131 10.16 -17.12 14.89
CA GLU A 131 10.87 -18.24 15.52
C GLU A 131 10.23 -19.62 15.23
N GLY A 132 9.63 -19.75 14.03
CA GLY A 132 8.91 -20.95 13.59
C GLY A 132 7.48 -21.09 14.13
N ALA A 133 7.07 -20.29 15.13
CA ALA A 133 5.70 -20.25 15.62
C ALA A 133 4.82 -19.45 14.65
N VAL A 134 3.59 -19.92 14.43
CA VAL A 134 2.62 -19.29 13.53
C VAL A 134 1.52 -18.64 14.35
N ARG A 135 1.35 -17.33 14.20
CA ARG A 135 0.22 -16.58 14.74
C ARG A 135 -0.78 -16.31 13.62
N LEU A 136 -2.07 -16.58 13.86
CA LEU A 136 -3.16 -16.21 12.95
C LEU A 136 -4.21 -15.39 13.71
N ARG A 137 -4.54 -14.20 13.22
CA ARG A 137 -5.63 -13.35 13.68
C ARG A 137 -6.77 -13.40 12.67
N PHE A 138 -8.00 -13.50 13.17
CA PHE A 138 -9.16 -13.68 12.32
C PHE A 138 -10.43 -13.21 13.02
N ALA A 139 -11.49 -13.05 12.23
CA ALA A 139 -12.81 -12.72 12.71
C ALA A 139 -13.72 -13.96 12.69
N VAL A 140 -14.68 -14.02 13.60
CA VAL A 140 -15.77 -15.01 13.57
C VAL A 140 -17.11 -14.35 13.85
N GLU A 141 -18.08 -14.62 12.99
CA GLU A 141 -19.48 -14.29 13.24
C GLU A 141 -20.09 -15.36 14.16
N LEU A 142 -19.97 -15.17 15.47
CA LEU A 142 -20.53 -16.06 16.48
C LEU A 142 -22.03 -16.32 16.23
N PRO A 143 -22.42 -17.60 16.07
CA PRO A 143 -23.77 -18.00 15.70
C PRO A 143 -24.87 -17.56 16.68
N GLY A 144 -26.02 -17.16 16.15
CA GLY A 144 -27.22 -16.88 16.94
C GLY A 144 -28.49 -16.84 16.11
N HIS A 145 -29.64 -17.03 16.78
CA HIS A 145 -30.98 -16.86 16.23
C HIS A 145 -31.61 -15.63 16.87
N GLY A 146 -31.56 -14.49 16.18
CA GLY A 146 -31.85 -13.20 16.79
C GLY A 146 -30.92 -12.96 17.98
N ARG A 147 -31.48 -12.61 19.15
CA ARG A 147 -30.68 -12.36 20.38
C ARG A 147 -30.40 -13.61 21.22
N ARG A 148 -30.56 -14.82 20.67
CA ARG A 148 -30.27 -16.07 21.36
C ARG A 148 -29.06 -16.77 20.75
N ILE A 149 -28.21 -17.33 21.61
CA ILE A 149 -27.00 -18.07 21.23
C ILE A 149 -27.40 -19.39 20.54
N ALA A 150 -26.77 -19.67 19.39
CA ALA A 150 -26.80 -21.00 18.77
C ALA A 150 -25.52 -21.76 19.18
N GLY A 151 -25.54 -22.27 20.41
CA GLY A 151 -24.36 -22.80 21.10
C GLY A 151 -23.81 -24.07 20.44
N ARG A 152 -24.70 -24.91 19.89
CA ARG A 152 -24.31 -26.10 19.12
C ARG A 152 -23.55 -25.76 17.83
N GLU A 153 -24.00 -24.73 17.12
CA GLU A 153 -23.29 -24.22 15.94
C GLU A 153 -21.95 -23.61 16.35
N ALA A 154 -21.93 -22.80 17.41
CA ALA A 154 -20.68 -22.21 17.88
C ALA A 154 -19.64 -23.25 18.29
N ALA A 155 -20.07 -24.33 18.98
CA ALA A 155 -19.22 -25.47 19.30
C ALA A 155 -18.69 -26.17 18.04
N ARG A 156 -19.51 -26.34 17.00
CA ARG A 156 -19.06 -26.90 15.72
C ARG A 156 -18.01 -26.01 15.05
N GLN A 157 -18.26 -24.69 14.99
CA GLN A 157 -17.32 -23.74 14.39
C GLN A 157 -15.97 -23.73 15.14
N LEU A 158 -15.99 -23.52 16.46
CA LEU A 158 -14.78 -23.30 17.25
C LEU A 158 -14.06 -24.59 17.69
N CYS A 159 -14.80 -25.68 17.89
CA CYS A 159 -14.24 -26.93 18.45
C CYS A 159 -14.17 -28.09 17.45
N GLU A 160 -14.56 -27.89 16.18
CA GLU A 160 -14.45 -28.92 15.12
C GLU A 160 -13.83 -28.33 13.86
N LEU A 161 -14.47 -27.32 13.26
CA LEU A 161 -14.00 -26.72 12.00
C LEU A 161 -12.67 -25.99 12.17
N LEU A 162 -12.54 -25.16 13.21
CA LEU A 162 -11.30 -24.42 13.44
C LEU A 162 -10.08 -25.33 13.71
N PRO A 163 -10.13 -26.33 14.62
CA PRO A 163 -9.02 -27.26 14.81
C PRO A 163 -8.66 -28.04 13.52
N ALA A 164 -9.67 -28.45 12.74
CA ALA A 164 -9.44 -29.13 11.47
C ALA A 164 -8.72 -28.21 10.46
N ALA A 165 -9.14 -26.95 10.35
CA ALA A 165 -8.50 -25.96 9.49
C ALA A 165 -7.06 -25.68 9.93
N VAL A 166 -6.79 -25.53 11.23
CA VAL A 166 -5.42 -25.37 11.75
C VAL A 166 -4.55 -26.56 11.36
N ALA A 167 -5.06 -27.78 11.52
CA ALA A 167 -4.33 -29.00 11.19
C ALA A 167 -4.03 -29.15 9.68
N SER A 168 -4.93 -28.67 8.81
CA SER A 168 -4.78 -28.78 7.36
C SER A 168 -4.09 -27.60 6.67
N SER A 169 -3.92 -26.46 7.34
CA SER A 169 -3.39 -25.23 6.71
C SER A 169 -2.18 -24.60 7.40
N LEU A 170 -1.97 -24.82 8.70
CA LEU A 170 -0.93 -24.12 9.48
C LEU A 170 0.24 -25.03 9.91
N ARG A 171 0.35 -26.23 9.33
CA ARG A 171 1.40 -27.21 9.63
C ARG A 171 2.12 -27.61 8.35
N ALA A 172 3.45 -27.66 8.39
CA ALA A 172 4.28 -27.99 7.24
C ALA A 172 3.90 -29.34 6.60
N GLN A 173 3.61 -30.35 7.43
CA GLN A 173 3.21 -31.68 6.96
C GLN A 173 1.87 -31.71 6.20
N ALA A 174 1.04 -30.66 6.33
CA ALA A 174 -0.25 -30.56 5.66
C ALA A 174 -0.14 -29.85 4.30
N LEU A 175 0.98 -29.19 4.01
CA LEU A 175 1.18 -28.41 2.80
C LEU A 175 2.20 -29.10 1.87
N PRO A 176 2.00 -29.05 0.54
CA PRO A 176 3.01 -29.51 -0.39
C PRO A 176 4.31 -28.71 -0.23
N ALA A 177 5.42 -29.39 0.07
CA ALA A 177 6.70 -28.74 0.33
C ALA A 177 7.22 -27.92 -0.87
N GLU A 178 6.91 -28.38 -2.09
CA GLU A 178 7.25 -27.64 -3.32
C GLU A 178 6.50 -26.32 -3.42
N GLU A 179 5.22 -26.29 -3.04
CA GLU A 179 4.41 -25.08 -3.08
C GLU A 179 4.92 -24.04 -2.09
N VAL A 180 5.18 -24.46 -0.85
CA VAL A 180 5.73 -23.59 0.21
C VAL A 180 7.07 -22.98 -0.24
N ARG A 181 7.93 -23.82 -0.84
CA ARG A 181 9.22 -23.38 -1.38
C ARG A 181 9.02 -22.39 -2.55
N ALA A 182 8.22 -22.75 -3.55
CA ALA A 182 7.99 -21.93 -4.73
C ALA A 182 7.41 -20.54 -4.38
N PHE A 183 6.54 -20.47 -3.37
CA PHE A 183 5.99 -19.21 -2.88
C PHE A 183 7.09 -18.35 -2.24
N ALA A 184 7.86 -18.91 -1.30
CA ALA A 184 8.95 -18.18 -0.65
C ALA A 184 10.05 -17.75 -1.63
N ASP A 185 10.41 -18.63 -2.57
CA ASP A 185 11.44 -18.37 -3.58
C ASP A 185 10.99 -17.27 -4.57
N THR A 186 9.72 -17.28 -4.99
CA THR A 186 9.18 -16.23 -5.88
C THR A 186 9.24 -14.84 -5.25
N VAL A 187 8.85 -14.71 -3.98
CA VAL A 187 8.91 -13.42 -3.26
C VAL A 187 10.37 -13.01 -3.02
N SER A 188 11.24 -13.97 -2.68
CA SER A 188 12.68 -13.73 -2.51
C SER A 188 13.34 -13.24 -3.81
N ASP A 189 13.00 -13.84 -4.95
CA ASP A 189 13.49 -13.41 -6.27
C ASP A 189 12.97 -12.03 -6.65
N SER A 190 11.70 -11.71 -6.34
CA SER A 190 11.12 -10.38 -6.60
C SER A 190 11.84 -9.29 -5.80
N VAL A 191 12.12 -9.54 -4.52
CA VAL A 191 12.91 -8.62 -3.68
C VAL A 191 14.33 -8.46 -4.22
N ALA A 192 15.03 -9.56 -4.51
CA ALA A 192 16.40 -9.53 -5.05
C ALA A 192 16.48 -8.82 -6.41
N ALA A 193 15.46 -8.96 -7.26
CA ALA A 193 15.37 -8.23 -8.53
C ALA A 193 15.23 -6.72 -8.29
N ARG A 194 14.39 -6.32 -7.34
CA ARG A 194 14.14 -4.91 -7.00
C ARG A 194 15.36 -4.23 -6.39
N GLU A 195 16.11 -4.93 -5.53
CA GLU A 195 17.32 -4.41 -4.88
C GLU A 195 18.45 -4.12 -5.88
N GLN A 196 18.52 -4.88 -6.98
CA GLN A 196 19.52 -4.66 -8.04
C GLN A 196 19.25 -3.44 -8.93
N LEU A 197 18.04 -2.85 -8.89
CA LEU A 197 17.65 -1.81 -9.84
C LEU A 197 18.54 -0.57 -9.74
N ALA A 198 18.72 -0.03 -8.52
CA ALA A 198 19.46 1.21 -8.32
C ALA A 198 20.94 1.08 -8.72
N GLU A 199 21.61 -0.01 -8.34
CA GLU A 199 23.01 -0.28 -8.67
C GLU A 199 23.25 -0.43 -10.19
N ARG A 200 22.21 -0.86 -10.91
CA ARG A 200 22.23 -1.00 -12.37
C ARG A 200 21.75 0.24 -13.11
N GLY A 201 21.43 1.33 -12.41
CA GLY A 201 20.88 2.55 -13.01
C GLY A 201 19.51 2.33 -13.65
N LEU A 202 18.68 1.46 -13.05
CA LEU A 202 17.32 1.14 -13.49
C LEU A 202 16.29 1.65 -12.47
N VAL A 203 15.12 2.00 -12.98
CA VAL A 203 13.93 2.34 -12.17
C VAL A 203 12.93 1.20 -12.10
N ALA A 204 12.93 0.33 -13.10
CA ALA A 204 12.08 -0.85 -13.16
C ALA A 204 12.67 -1.95 -14.06
N PHE A 205 12.16 -3.15 -13.90
CA PHE A 205 12.46 -4.32 -14.72
C PHE A 205 11.18 -5.10 -15.01
N VAL A 206 11.00 -5.51 -16.27
CA VAL A 206 9.86 -6.31 -16.72
C VAL A 206 10.40 -7.60 -17.35
N ALA A 207 10.27 -8.72 -16.65
CA ALA A 207 10.78 -10.01 -17.11
C ALA A 207 10.15 -10.45 -18.45
N ASP A 208 10.96 -11.08 -19.30
CA ASP A 208 10.45 -11.78 -20.49
C ASP A 208 9.47 -12.89 -20.04
N GLY A 209 8.34 -12.99 -20.74
CA GLY A 209 7.28 -13.95 -20.43
C GLY A 209 6.23 -13.46 -19.42
N SER A 210 6.40 -12.28 -18.81
CA SER A 210 5.40 -11.71 -17.91
C SER A 210 4.04 -11.50 -18.59
N VAL A 211 2.96 -11.67 -17.83
CA VAL A 211 1.59 -11.41 -18.28
C VAL A 211 1.05 -10.18 -17.57
N LEU A 212 1.15 -9.05 -18.25
CA LEU A 212 0.73 -7.74 -17.73
C LEU A 212 -0.79 -7.53 -17.70
N PRO A 213 -1.57 -7.89 -18.75
CA PRO A 213 -3.01 -7.63 -18.73
C PRO A 213 -3.74 -8.47 -17.68
N ARG A 214 -4.73 -7.85 -17.04
CA ARG A 214 -5.58 -8.51 -16.04
C ARG A 214 -6.84 -9.08 -16.71
N ARG A 215 -7.47 -10.03 -16.05
CA ARG A 215 -8.63 -10.78 -16.55
C ARG A 215 -9.81 -9.86 -16.90
N SER A 216 -10.06 -8.84 -16.09
CA SER A 216 -11.06 -7.79 -16.36
C SER A 216 -10.85 -6.57 -15.46
N GLY A 217 -11.57 -5.47 -15.71
CA GLY A 217 -11.50 -4.25 -14.90
C GLY A 217 -11.98 -4.39 -13.43
N VAL A 218 -12.58 -5.52 -13.06
CA VAL A 218 -13.02 -5.83 -11.67
C VAL A 218 -12.26 -7.00 -11.06
N SER A 219 -11.25 -7.51 -11.76
CA SER A 219 -10.53 -8.72 -11.36
C SER A 219 -9.05 -8.54 -11.63
N ASP A 220 -8.28 -8.46 -10.54
CA ASP A 220 -6.83 -8.35 -10.64
C ASP A 220 -6.13 -9.69 -10.92
N LEU A 221 -6.83 -10.80 -11.18
CA LEU A 221 -6.18 -12.04 -11.69
C LEU A 221 -5.61 -11.85 -13.12
N PRO A 222 -4.57 -12.57 -13.54
CA PRO A 222 -3.99 -12.42 -14.88
C PRO A 222 -4.98 -12.82 -15.98
N LEU A 223 -4.86 -12.17 -17.13
CA LEU A 223 -5.55 -12.62 -18.34
C LEU A 223 -4.98 -13.99 -18.77
N THR A 224 -5.85 -14.90 -19.17
CA THR A 224 -5.46 -16.24 -19.65
C THR A 224 -5.95 -16.48 -21.06
N GLY A 225 -5.36 -17.48 -21.74
CA GLY A 225 -5.75 -17.88 -23.08
C GLY A 225 -5.10 -17.06 -24.21
N PRO A 226 -5.60 -17.16 -25.45
CA PRO A 226 -4.91 -16.63 -26.64
C PRO A 226 -4.71 -15.11 -26.68
N GLY A 227 -5.50 -14.36 -25.90
CA GLY A 227 -5.39 -12.90 -25.81
C GLY A 227 -4.32 -12.40 -24.82
N ALA A 228 -3.76 -13.28 -23.99
CA ALA A 228 -2.68 -12.94 -23.08
C ALA A 228 -1.35 -12.99 -23.84
N VAL A 229 -0.93 -11.86 -24.40
CA VAL A 229 0.37 -11.74 -25.07
C VAL A 229 1.47 -11.62 -24.01
N PRO A 230 2.40 -12.60 -23.91
CA PRO A 230 3.51 -12.50 -22.98
C PRO A 230 4.43 -11.35 -23.37
N PHE A 231 4.92 -10.64 -22.36
CA PHE A 231 5.85 -9.55 -22.54
C PHE A 231 7.18 -10.06 -23.12
N ALA A 232 7.77 -9.30 -24.03
CA ALA A 232 9.07 -9.60 -24.61
C ALA A 232 9.83 -8.29 -24.77
N ALA A 233 10.99 -8.18 -24.12
CA ALA A 233 11.81 -6.99 -24.14
C ALA A 233 12.32 -6.66 -25.55
N PRO A 234 12.39 -5.37 -25.93
CA PRO A 234 13.10 -4.99 -27.13
C PRO A 234 14.61 -5.09 -26.89
N GLU A 235 15.36 -5.62 -27.86
CA GLU A 235 16.80 -5.90 -27.74
C GLU A 235 17.63 -4.73 -27.14
N PRO A 236 17.43 -3.46 -27.54
CA PRO A 236 18.21 -2.35 -26.99
C PRO A 236 18.00 -2.08 -25.49
N LEU A 237 16.88 -2.53 -24.92
CA LEU A 237 16.53 -2.35 -23.51
C LEU A 237 16.59 -3.68 -22.73
N ARG A 238 17.07 -4.75 -23.38
CA ARG A 238 17.14 -6.07 -22.76
C ARG A 238 18.32 -6.13 -21.79
N VAL A 239 18.05 -6.50 -20.55
CA VAL A 239 19.04 -6.70 -19.49
C VAL A 239 18.81 -8.03 -18.80
N GLU A 240 19.82 -8.52 -18.09
CA GLU A 240 19.73 -9.73 -17.25
C GLU A 240 19.93 -9.37 -15.77
N LEU A 241 19.06 -9.90 -14.92
CA LEU A 241 19.20 -9.89 -13.46
C LEU A 241 19.60 -11.28 -12.97
N GLU A 242 20.41 -11.35 -11.92
CA GLU A 242 20.79 -12.60 -11.26
C GLU A 242 19.95 -12.78 -10.01
N LEU A 243 19.08 -13.80 -10.00
CA LEU A 243 18.15 -14.08 -8.92
C LEU A 243 18.59 -15.32 -8.14
N PRO A 244 18.40 -15.36 -6.80
CA PRO A 244 18.89 -16.45 -5.97
C PRO A 244 18.27 -17.82 -6.29
N HIS A 245 17.03 -17.88 -6.77
CA HIS A 245 16.33 -19.15 -7.00
C HIS A 245 16.08 -19.41 -8.49
N ARG A 246 15.57 -18.44 -9.25
CA ARG A 246 15.36 -18.57 -10.71
C ARG A 246 16.63 -18.38 -11.55
N GLY A 247 17.75 -17.98 -10.96
CA GLY A 247 19.01 -17.75 -11.67
C GLY A 247 18.94 -16.51 -12.56
N ARG A 248 19.52 -16.58 -13.76
CA ARG A 248 19.53 -15.45 -14.71
C ARG A 248 18.17 -15.29 -15.39
N VAL A 249 17.59 -14.09 -15.26
CA VAL A 249 16.33 -13.73 -15.90
C VAL A 249 16.53 -12.52 -16.80
N ALA A 250 16.20 -12.68 -18.08
CA ALA A 250 16.21 -11.61 -19.06
C ALA A 250 14.87 -10.86 -19.07
N GLY A 251 14.92 -9.57 -19.41
CA GLY A 251 13.73 -8.72 -19.52
C GLY A 251 14.08 -7.30 -19.90
N MET A 252 13.08 -6.43 -19.94
CA MET A 252 13.27 -5.01 -20.26
C MET A 252 13.69 -4.26 -19.00
N GLY A 253 14.87 -3.64 -19.02
CA GLY A 253 15.29 -2.67 -18.03
C GLY A 253 14.77 -1.28 -18.41
N VAL A 254 14.09 -0.61 -17.49
CA VAL A 254 13.73 0.80 -17.63
C VAL A 254 14.82 1.62 -16.94
N PRO A 255 15.66 2.38 -17.67
CA PRO A 255 16.77 3.11 -17.09
C PRO A 255 16.32 4.32 -16.26
N GLU A 256 17.18 4.79 -15.38
CA GLU A 256 17.05 6.11 -14.77
C GLU A 256 17.07 7.22 -15.84
N GLY A 257 16.26 8.27 -15.63
CA GLY A 257 16.04 9.32 -16.61
C GLY A 257 14.56 9.50 -16.92
N ILE A 258 14.27 9.94 -18.15
CA ILE A 258 12.93 10.23 -18.65
C ILE A 258 12.60 9.20 -19.72
N THR A 259 11.74 8.23 -19.37
CA THR A 259 11.24 7.20 -20.30
C THR A 259 9.81 7.52 -20.71
N LEU A 260 9.56 7.54 -22.02
CA LEU A 260 8.20 7.63 -22.57
C LEU A 260 7.70 6.26 -23.01
N ILE A 261 6.43 5.96 -22.71
CA ILE A 261 5.68 4.83 -23.23
C ILE A 261 4.63 5.39 -24.18
N VAL A 262 4.81 5.16 -25.49
CA VAL A 262 4.00 5.72 -26.56
C VAL A 262 3.29 4.65 -27.37
N GLY A 263 2.38 5.05 -28.26
CA GLY A 263 1.65 4.14 -29.15
C GLY A 263 0.16 4.46 -29.27
N GLY A 264 -0.51 3.75 -30.18
CA GLY A 264 -1.94 3.93 -30.44
C GLY A 264 -2.83 3.60 -29.24
N GLY A 265 -4.09 4.04 -29.29
CA GLY A 265 -5.10 3.62 -28.31
C GLY A 265 -5.30 2.10 -28.35
N PHE A 266 -5.40 1.46 -27.18
CA PHE A 266 -5.57 0.01 -27.03
C PHE A 266 -4.35 -0.89 -27.36
N HIS A 267 -3.15 -0.33 -27.51
CA HIS A 267 -1.93 -1.14 -27.75
C HIS A 267 -1.19 -1.57 -26.45
N GLY A 268 -1.73 -1.27 -25.26
CA GLY A 268 -1.20 -1.77 -23.99
C GLY A 268 -0.32 -0.80 -23.18
N LYS A 269 -0.31 0.50 -23.51
CA LYS A 269 0.48 1.53 -22.78
C LYS A 269 0.15 1.57 -21.28
N SER A 270 -1.10 1.85 -20.92
CA SER A 270 -1.53 1.91 -19.53
C SER A 270 -1.42 0.53 -18.86
N THR A 271 -1.55 -0.57 -19.60
CA THR A 271 -1.31 -1.91 -19.06
C THR A 271 0.14 -2.09 -18.59
N LEU A 272 1.12 -1.62 -19.36
CA LEU A 272 2.51 -1.61 -18.95
C LEU A 272 2.73 -0.70 -17.75
N LEU A 273 2.23 0.54 -17.80
CA LEU A 273 2.39 1.49 -16.69
C LEU A 273 1.74 0.97 -15.40
N HIS A 274 0.53 0.42 -15.45
CA HIS A 274 -0.11 -0.22 -14.29
C HIS A 274 0.70 -1.37 -13.73
N ALA A 275 1.37 -2.18 -14.56
CA ALA A 275 2.27 -3.22 -14.06
C ALA A 275 3.48 -2.60 -13.33
N LEU A 276 4.05 -1.51 -13.85
CA LEU A 276 5.12 -0.76 -13.18
C LEU A 276 4.66 -0.11 -11.86
N GLU A 277 3.44 0.42 -11.82
CA GLU A 277 2.83 1.00 -10.62
C GLU A 277 2.69 -0.03 -9.49
N ARG A 278 2.33 -1.26 -9.85
CA ARG A 278 2.18 -2.40 -8.92
C ARG A 278 3.52 -3.08 -8.61
N GLY A 279 4.55 -2.91 -9.44
CA GLY A 279 5.88 -3.50 -9.25
C GLY A 279 6.64 -3.03 -8.00
N VAL A 280 6.10 -2.04 -7.30
CA VAL A 280 6.53 -1.64 -5.94
C VAL A 280 6.19 -2.69 -4.88
N TYR A 281 5.29 -3.62 -5.19
CA TYR A 281 4.92 -4.76 -4.35
C TYR A 281 5.42 -6.07 -4.95
N ASP A 282 5.58 -7.09 -4.09
CA ASP A 282 5.80 -8.46 -4.52
C ASP A 282 4.45 -9.11 -4.85
N HIS A 283 4.40 -10.00 -5.83
CA HIS A 283 3.16 -10.69 -6.22
C HIS A 283 3.25 -12.19 -5.98
N VAL A 284 2.10 -12.84 -5.80
CA VAL A 284 1.99 -14.29 -5.64
C VAL A 284 2.52 -15.04 -6.88
N PRO A 285 3.02 -16.28 -6.73
CA PRO A 285 3.39 -17.12 -7.86
C PRO A 285 2.24 -17.28 -8.86
N GLY A 286 2.55 -17.15 -10.16
CA GLY A 286 1.56 -17.28 -11.24
C GLY A 286 0.68 -16.05 -11.46
N ASP A 287 0.96 -14.94 -10.77
CA ASP A 287 0.30 -13.65 -11.03
C ASP A 287 0.60 -13.09 -12.42
N GLY A 288 1.74 -13.45 -13.01
CA GLY A 288 2.24 -12.93 -14.28
C GLY A 288 3.09 -11.67 -14.11
N ARG A 289 2.99 -10.96 -12.98
CA ARG A 289 3.80 -9.78 -12.63
C ARG A 289 4.79 -10.03 -11.51
N GLU A 290 5.02 -11.26 -11.08
CA GLU A 290 5.89 -11.57 -9.93
C GLU A 290 7.34 -11.08 -10.09
N LEU A 291 7.82 -10.96 -11.33
CA LEU A 291 9.13 -10.40 -11.71
C LEU A 291 8.99 -9.10 -12.52
N VAL A 292 7.88 -8.39 -12.37
CA VAL A 292 7.73 -7.01 -12.80
C VAL A 292 7.98 -6.15 -11.56
N VAL A 293 9.18 -5.61 -11.45
CA VAL A 293 9.63 -4.89 -10.25
C VAL A 293 9.94 -3.45 -10.58
N THR A 294 9.55 -2.56 -9.69
CA THR A 294 9.81 -1.12 -9.76
C THR A 294 10.45 -0.70 -8.46
N ARG A 295 11.32 0.32 -8.47
CA ARG A 295 11.90 0.87 -7.24
C ARG A 295 10.81 1.14 -6.21
N ALA A 296 11.07 0.80 -4.95
CA ALA A 296 10.12 0.94 -3.85
C ALA A 296 9.70 2.40 -3.58
N ASP A 297 10.49 3.36 -4.06
CA ASP A 297 10.27 4.80 -4.00
C ASP A 297 9.56 5.40 -5.24
N ALA A 298 8.93 4.55 -6.05
CA ALA A 298 8.11 4.98 -7.18
C ALA A 298 6.68 5.36 -6.75
N VAL A 299 6.24 6.54 -7.23
CA VAL A 299 4.92 7.12 -6.93
C VAL A 299 4.16 7.42 -8.22
N LYS A 300 2.92 6.93 -8.32
CA LYS A 300 1.99 7.31 -9.38
C LYS A 300 1.42 8.70 -9.10
N ILE A 301 1.56 9.59 -10.08
CA ILE A 301 1.03 10.95 -10.04
C ILE A 301 -0.17 11.06 -10.98
N ARG A 302 -1.20 11.76 -10.52
CA ARG A 302 -2.39 12.12 -11.29
C ARG A 302 -2.98 13.44 -10.78
N ALA A 303 -3.92 14.01 -11.54
CA ALA A 303 -4.72 15.14 -11.07
C ALA A 303 -5.80 14.69 -10.08
N GLU A 304 -6.11 15.54 -9.10
CA GLU A 304 -7.10 15.28 -8.04
C GLU A 304 -7.84 16.57 -7.69
N GLU A 305 -8.85 16.91 -8.48
CA GLU A 305 -9.65 18.11 -8.26
C GLU A 305 -10.41 18.06 -6.93
N GLY A 306 -10.41 19.19 -6.20
CA GLY A 306 -11.12 19.37 -4.95
C GLY A 306 -10.39 18.88 -3.70
N ARG A 307 -9.19 18.31 -3.83
CA ARG A 307 -8.37 17.96 -2.66
C ARG A 307 -7.88 19.21 -1.95
N ARG A 308 -7.56 19.02 -0.66
CA ARG A 308 -6.84 20.02 0.12
C ARG A 308 -5.34 19.97 -0.19
N VAL A 309 -4.70 21.14 -0.15
CA VAL A 309 -3.25 21.32 -0.13
C VAL A 309 -2.91 22.25 1.02
N GLU A 310 -1.92 21.89 1.83
CA GLU A 310 -1.49 22.67 2.99
C GLU A 310 0.00 23.03 2.88
N ARG A 311 0.26 24.34 2.76
CA ARG A 311 1.60 24.97 2.75
C ARG A 311 2.64 24.24 1.89
N THR A 312 2.29 23.96 0.65
CA THR A 312 3.19 23.27 -0.31
C THR A 312 3.77 24.30 -1.26
N ASP A 313 5.08 24.27 -1.50
CA ASP A 313 5.71 25.13 -2.50
C ASP A 313 5.46 24.56 -3.89
N ILE A 314 4.54 25.15 -4.65
CA ILE A 314 4.24 24.78 -6.04
C ILE A 314 4.76 25.83 -7.03
N SER A 315 5.64 26.73 -6.60
CA SER A 315 6.11 27.86 -7.40
C SER A 315 6.87 27.47 -8.66
N ALA A 316 7.42 26.25 -8.70
CA ALA A 316 8.00 25.66 -9.90
C ALA A 316 6.99 25.52 -11.05
N PHE A 317 5.74 25.23 -10.70
CA PHE A 317 4.66 24.95 -11.65
C PHE A 317 3.72 26.13 -11.82
N VAL A 318 3.57 26.96 -10.79
CA VAL A 318 2.58 28.03 -10.74
C VAL A 318 3.25 29.32 -10.30
N GLY A 319 3.34 30.28 -11.21
CA GLY A 319 3.79 31.65 -10.95
C GLY A 319 2.75 32.46 -10.18
N GLU A 320 2.59 33.72 -10.54
CA GLU A 320 1.66 34.61 -9.82
C GLU A 320 0.20 34.24 -10.11
N LEU A 321 -0.55 33.92 -9.05
CA LEU A 321 -1.98 33.66 -9.15
C LEU A 321 -2.76 34.99 -9.24
N PRO A 322 -3.87 35.06 -10.00
CA PRO A 322 -4.72 36.25 -10.05
C PRO A 322 -5.28 36.69 -8.69
N SER A 323 -5.37 35.76 -7.74
CA SER A 323 -5.78 36.03 -6.35
C SER A 323 -4.69 36.71 -5.52
N GLY A 324 -3.45 36.80 -6.02
CA GLY A 324 -2.28 37.29 -5.28
C GLY A 324 -1.73 36.30 -4.24
N ALA A 325 -2.19 35.05 -4.24
CA ALA A 325 -1.71 34.03 -3.32
C ALA A 325 -0.25 33.62 -3.63
N ASP A 326 0.58 33.50 -2.57
CA ASP A 326 1.99 33.09 -2.69
C ASP A 326 2.06 31.57 -2.96
N THR A 327 2.56 31.20 -4.13
CA THR A 327 2.68 29.80 -4.55
C THR A 327 3.81 29.04 -3.87
N ARG A 328 4.70 29.74 -3.14
CA ARG A 328 5.73 29.11 -2.28
C ARG A 328 5.19 28.63 -0.93
N ASP A 329 4.01 29.11 -0.54
CA ASP A 329 3.32 28.74 0.70
C ASP A 329 1.85 28.41 0.36
N PHE A 330 1.65 27.63 -0.71
CA PHE A 330 0.33 27.42 -1.30
C PHE A 330 -0.56 26.59 -0.38
N ARG A 331 -1.79 27.07 -0.20
CA ARG A 331 -2.83 26.42 0.61
C ARG A 331 -4.19 26.61 -0.02
N THR A 332 -5.01 25.56 -0.01
CA THR A 332 -6.39 25.60 -0.50
C THR A 332 -7.16 24.40 0.01
N ASP A 333 -8.47 24.55 0.25
CA ASP A 333 -9.38 23.44 0.55
C ASP A 333 -10.01 22.82 -0.70
N ASN A 334 -9.78 23.43 -1.88
CA ASN A 334 -10.36 23.07 -3.16
C ASN A 334 -9.36 23.33 -4.30
N ALA A 335 -8.37 22.46 -4.45
CA ALA A 335 -7.38 22.56 -5.52
C ALA A 335 -7.98 22.26 -6.91
N SER A 336 -7.53 22.97 -7.94
CA SER A 336 -7.81 22.61 -9.34
C SER A 336 -7.01 21.38 -9.78
N GLY A 337 -7.33 20.81 -10.94
CA GLY A 337 -6.56 19.68 -11.50
C GLY A 337 -5.06 19.95 -11.59
N SER A 338 -4.64 21.10 -12.12
CA SER A 338 -3.22 21.46 -12.28
C SER A 338 -2.51 21.71 -10.94
N THR A 339 -3.16 22.44 -10.02
CA THR A 339 -2.56 22.76 -8.70
C THR A 339 -2.48 21.54 -7.80
N SER A 340 -3.47 20.63 -7.87
CA SER A 340 -3.44 19.35 -7.16
C SER A 340 -2.35 18.42 -7.68
N GLN A 341 -2.15 18.34 -9.00
CA GLN A 341 -1.08 17.53 -9.59
C GLN A 341 0.31 18.12 -9.30
N ALA A 342 0.48 19.45 -9.38
CA ALA A 342 1.72 20.12 -8.99
C ALA A 342 2.06 19.86 -7.52
N ALA A 343 1.08 19.98 -6.62
CA ALA A 343 1.24 19.63 -5.21
C ALA A 343 1.62 18.15 -5.04
N ALA A 344 0.94 17.23 -5.73
CA ALA A 344 1.24 15.79 -5.66
C ALA A 344 2.69 15.47 -6.06
N ILE A 345 3.23 16.12 -7.09
CA ILE A 345 4.63 15.95 -7.50
C ILE A 345 5.57 16.40 -6.38
N VAL A 346 5.40 17.63 -5.88
CA VAL A 346 6.27 18.19 -4.84
C VAL A 346 6.18 17.39 -3.54
N GLU A 347 4.97 17.01 -3.14
CA GLU A 347 4.70 16.17 -1.96
C GLU A 347 5.35 14.79 -2.07
N ALA A 348 5.34 14.18 -3.26
CA ALA A 348 5.98 12.88 -3.49
C ALA A 348 7.50 12.99 -3.35
N VAL A 349 8.11 14.01 -3.95
CA VAL A 349 9.56 14.26 -3.87
C VAL A 349 9.98 14.57 -2.44
N GLU A 350 9.20 15.40 -1.73
CA GLU A 350 9.41 15.68 -0.31
C GLU A 350 9.37 14.40 0.55
N ALA A 351 8.43 13.49 0.26
CA ALA A 351 8.29 12.22 0.97
C ALA A 351 9.43 11.22 0.67
N GLY A 352 10.28 11.50 -0.31
CA GLY A 352 11.43 10.68 -0.67
C GLY A 352 11.34 9.99 -2.03
N ALA A 353 10.33 10.27 -2.86
CA ALA A 353 10.19 9.63 -4.16
C ALA A 353 11.40 9.94 -5.06
N ARG A 354 11.82 8.94 -5.84
CA ARG A 354 12.87 9.08 -6.87
C ARG A 354 12.42 8.62 -8.25
N VAL A 355 11.18 8.12 -8.35
CA VAL A 355 10.57 7.75 -9.62
C VAL A 355 9.13 8.24 -9.61
N LEU A 356 8.74 8.99 -10.64
CA LEU A 356 7.35 9.38 -10.87
C LEU A 356 6.79 8.60 -12.05
N LEU A 357 5.64 7.97 -11.84
CA LEU A 357 4.87 7.30 -12.89
C LEU A 357 3.71 8.22 -13.25
N VAL A 358 3.51 8.50 -14.54
CA VAL A 358 2.54 9.49 -15.00
C VAL A 358 1.79 8.95 -16.21
N ASP A 359 0.47 9.04 -16.19
CA ASP A 359 -0.38 8.68 -17.34
C ASP A 359 -1.11 9.92 -17.84
N GLU A 360 -0.87 10.31 -19.10
CA GLU A 360 -1.52 11.46 -19.75
C GLU A 360 -3.04 11.46 -19.53
N ASP A 361 -3.69 10.29 -19.59
CA ASP A 361 -5.15 10.14 -19.47
C ASP A 361 -5.71 10.51 -18.09
N THR A 362 -4.87 10.59 -17.05
CA THR A 362 -5.28 10.90 -15.67
C THR A 362 -4.69 12.20 -15.13
N THR A 363 -4.06 12.99 -15.99
CA THR A 363 -3.38 14.24 -15.64
C THR A 363 -4.15 15.47 -16.11
N ALA A 364 -3.79 16.64 -15.56
CA ALA A 364 -4.25 17.92 -16.05
C ALA A 364 -3.45 18.30 -17.30
N THR A 365 -4.09 18.31 -18.47
CA THR A 365 -3.45 18.59 -19.77
C THR A 365 -2.64 19.89 -19.76
N ASN A 366 -3.19 20.95 -19.17
CA ASN A 366 -2.56 22.26 -19.07
C ASN A 366 -1.34 22.30 -18.14
N LEU A 367 -1.15 21.30 -17.26
CA LEU A 367 0.08 21.12 -16.51
C LEU A 367 1.08 20.26 -17.28
N MET A 368 0.63 19.35 -18.15
CA MET A 368 1.53 18.44 -18.85
C MET A 368 2.25 19.09 -20.02
N ILE A 369 1.51 19.84 -20.85
CA ILE A 369 2.00 20.41 -22.10
C ILE A 369 1.52 21.85 -22.25
N ARG A 370 2.11 22.55 -23.21
CA ARG A 370 1.68 23.91 -23.55
C ARG A 370 1.63 24.08 -25.06
N ASP A 371 0.40 24.16 -25.58
CA ASP A 371 0.15 24.32 -27.01
C ASP A 371 0.66 25.67 -27.54
N ALA A 372 1.37 25.64 -28.67
CA ALA A 372 1.98 26.83 -29.27
C ALA A 372 0.94 27.86 -29.76
N ARG A 373 -0.26 27.46 -30.18
CA ARG A 373 -1.32 28.39 -30.60
C ARG A 373 -1.93 29.09 -29.40
N MET A 374 -2.13 28.36 -28.29
CA MET A 374 -2.56 28.95 -27.03
C MET A 374 -1.54 29.96 -26.49
N GLN A 375 -0.24 29.69 -26.63
CA GLN A 375 0.82 30.66 -26.29
C GLN A 375 0.77 31.92 -27.16
N ALA A 376 0.48 31.79 -28.45
CA ALA A 376 0.35 32.94 -29.33
C ALA A 376 -0.88 33.80 -29.01
N LEU A 377 -1.95 33.19 -28.47
CA LEU A 377 -3.19 33.88 -28.11
C LEU A 377 -3.14 34.49 -26.70
N VAL A 378 -2.60 33.77 -25.73
CA VAL A 378 -2.52 34.17 -24.32
C VAL A 378 -1.10 34.60 -24.02
N ALA A 379 -0.93 35.91 -23.78
CA ALA A 379 0.37 36.49 -23.49
C ALA A 379 1.07 35.75 -22.32
N PRO A 380 2.40 35.51 -22.38
CA PRO A 380 3.12 34.72 -21.38
C PRO A 380 2.97 35.24 -19.94
N ASP A 381 2.81 36.55 -19.75
CA ASP A 381 2.58 37.22 -18.46
C ASP A 381 1.19 36.96 -17.87
N ARG A 382 0.28 36.36 -18.63
CA ARG A 382 -1.10 36.03 -18.22
C ARG A 382 -1.37 34.55 -18.02
N GLU A 383 -0.39 33.69 -18.31
CA GLU A 383 -0.47 32.25 -18.09
C GLU A 383 0.46 31.87 -16.93
N PRO A 384 -0.08 31.60 -15.73
CA PRO A 384 0.75 31.36 -14.56
C PRO A 384 1.40 29.97 -14.56
N LEU A 385 0.99 29.06 -15.45
CA LEU A 385 1.44 27.68 -15.43
C LEU A 385 2.75 27.48 -16.21
N THR A 386 3.71 26.86 -15.54
CA THR A 386 4.90 26.26 -16.17
C THR A 386 4.62 24.78 -16.39
N PRO A 387 4.59 24.30 -17.65
CA PRO A 387 4.24 22.92 -17.93
C PRO A 387 5.35 21.95 -17.49
N PHE A 388 4.96 20.72 -17.17
CA PHE A 388 5.85 19.70 -16.61
C PHE A 388 6.95 19.28 -17.58
N VAL A 389 6.70 19.36 -18.89
CA VAL A 389 7.72 19.14 -19.93
C VAL A 389 8.92 20.10 -19.79
N ASP A 390 8.73 21.32 -19.27
CA ASP A 390 9.82 22.29 -19.03
C ASP A 390 10.60 21.99 -17.74
N LEU A 391 10.02 21.16 -16.86
CA LEU A 391 10.49 20.94 -15.49
C LEU A 391 11.06 19.53 -15.28
N VAL A 392 10.73 18.57 -16.14
CA VAL A 392 11.09 17.16 -15.96
C VAL A 392 12.61 16.92 -16.03
N ARG A 393 13.36 17.58 -16.93
CA ARG A 393 14.84 17.52 -16.97
C ARG A 393 15.48 18.18 -15.74
N PRO A 394 15.11 19.41 -15.34
CA PRO A 394 15.52 20.00 -14.07
C PRO A 394 15.23 19.13 -12.86
N LEU A 395 14.05 18.53 -12.78
CA LEU A 395 13.66 17.63 -11.69
C LEU A 395 14.61 16.42 -11.63
N ARG A 396 14.94 15.81 -12.77
CA ARG A 396 15.93 14.73 -12.84
C ARG A 396 17.34 15.17 -12.48
N ARG A 397 17.81 16.31 -12.98
CA ARG A 397 19.18 16.81 -12.76
C ARG A 397 19.41 17.28 -11.33
N SER A 398 18.46 18.03 -10.76
CA SER A 398 18.62 18.69 -9.46
C SER A 398 18.17 17.82 -8.29
N HIS A 399 17.20 16.91 -8.50
CA HIS A 399 16.60 16.10 -7.43
C HIS A 399 16.79 14.59 -7.61
N GLY A 400 17.41 14.16 -8.73
CA GLY A 400 17.64 12.73 -8.99
C GLY A 400 16.35 11.94 -9.24
N VAL A 401 15.27 12.60 -9.62
CA VAL A 401 13.96 11.97 -9.81
C VAL A 401 13.77 11.58 -11.27
N SER A 402 13.63 10.29 -11.53
CA SER A 402 13.32 9.74 -12.85
C SER A 402 11.81 9.79 -13.12
N CYS A 403 11.41 9.77 -14.39
CA CYS A 403 10.01 9.82 -14.80
C CYS A 403 9.71 8.77 -15.87
N VAL A 404 8.64 7.99 -15.67
CA VAL A 404 8.07 7.11 -16.68
C VAL A 404 6.69 7.65 -17.05
N LEU A 405 6.54 8.10 -18.29
CA LEU A 405 5.36 8.81 -18.77
C LEU A 405 4.66 8.00 -19.87
N VAL A 406 3.40 7.65 -19.68
CA VAL A 406 2.54 7.21 -20.80
C VAL A 406 2.04 8.45 -21.53
N MET A 407 2.37 8.54 -22.83
CA MET A 407 1.96 9.63 -23.72
C MET A 407 1.28 9.04 -24.96
N GLY A 408 0.19 9.65 -25.39
CA GLY A 408 -0.58 9.24 -26.57
C GLY A 408 -0.99 10.38 -27.49
N ALA A 409 -1.10 11.61 -26.98
CA ALA A 409 -1.59 12.75 -27.74
C ALA A 409 -0.53 13.80 -28.08
N SER A 410 0.47 14.02 -27.20
CA SER A 410 1.52 15.03 -27.41
C SER A 410 2.90 14.45 -27.70
N GLY A 411 3.57 15.03 -28.69
CA GLY A 411 4.97 14.75 -29.02
C GLY A 411 5.99 15.66 -28.31
N ASP A 412 5.55 16.67 -27.56
CA ASP A 412 6.44 17.67 -26.92
C ASP A 412 7.50 17.03 -26.01
N TYR A 413 7.18 15.87 -25.43
CA TYR A 413 8.10 15.16 -24.55
C TYR A 413 9.28 14.49 -25.28
N PHE A 414 9.25 14.39 -26.62
CA PHE A 414 10.41 13.90 -27.38
C PHE A 414 11.65 14.79 -27.19
N ASP A 415 11.44 16.09 -26.90
CA ASP A 415 12.50 17.08 -26.66
C ASP A 415 13.31 16.80 -25.39
N VAL A 416 12.72 16.05 -24.46
CA VAL A 416 13.25 15.83 -23.11
C VAL A 416 13.47 14.37 -22.75
N ALA A 417 12.97 13.44 -23.57
CA ALA A 417 13.06 12.01 -23.30
C ALA A 417 14.46 11.43 -23.52
N ASP A 418 14.92 10.66 -22.56
CA ASP A 418 16.13 9.86 -22.68
C ASP A 418 15.86 8.58 -23.49
N GLN A 419 14.68 7.96 -23.26
CA GLN A 419 14.20 6.74 -23.93
C GLN A 419 12.73 6.85 -24.34
N VAL A 420 12.39 6.27 -25.49
CA VAL A 420 11.01 6.20 -26.00
C VAL A 420 10.67 4.78 -26.43
N VAL A 421 9.72 4.17 -25.73
CA VAL A 421 9.22 2.82 -25.96
C VAL A 421 7.85 2.89 -26.63
N LEU A 422 7.75 2.44 -27.88
CA LEU A 422 6.50 2.28 -28.60
C LEU A 422 5.86 0.93 -28.27
N LEU A 423 4.62 0.94 -27.81
CA LEU A 423 3.79 -0.25 -27.71
C LEU A 423 2.96 -0.39 -28.99
N ASP A 424 3.20 -1.48 -29.72
CA ASP A 424 2.39 -1.87 -30.88
C ASP A 424 1.93 -3.33 -30.75
N ALA A 425 0.63 -3.57 -30.90
CA ALA A 425 -0.01 -4.87 -30.65
C ALA A 425 0.53 -5.57 -29.39
N TYR A 426 0.64 -4.82 -28.28
CA TYR A 426 1.11 -5.28 -26.97
C TYR A 426 2.61 -5.62 -26.88
N ARG A 427 3.40 -5.30 -27.91
CA ARG A 427 4.84 -5.53 -27.97
C ARG A 427 5.60 -4.21 -27.86
N PRO A 428 6.61 -4.12 -26.98
CA PRO A 428 7.44 -2.93 -26.86
C PRO A 428 8.51 -2.88 -27.96
N HIS A 429 8.77 -1.68 -28.46
CA HIS A 429 9.81 -1.38 -29.43
C HIS A 429 10.57 -0.13 -28.96
N ASP A 430 11.90 -0.17 -28.98
CA ASP A 430 12.68 1.04 -28.79
C ASP A 430 12.61 1.90 -30.06
N VAL A 431 12.03 3.10 -29.93
CA VAL A 431 11.91 4.09 -31.02
C VAL A 431 12.61 5.40 -30.65
N THR A 432 13.53 5.36 -29.69
CA THR A 432 14.25 6.54 -29.17
C THR A 432 14.92 7.34 -30.29
N ALA A 433 15.60 6.68 -31.22
CA ALA A 433 16.26 7.36 -32.34
C ALA A 433 15.26 8.08 -33.28
N ALA A 434 14.10 7.46 -33.54
CA ALA A 434 13.06 8.06 -34.36
C ALA A 434 12.41 9.27 -33.66
N ALA A 435 12.15 9.15 -32.36
CA ALA A 435 11.62 10.26 -31.56
C ALA A 435 12.59 11.45 -31.49
N ARG A 436 13.90 11.19 -31.29
CA ARG A 436 14.94 12.23 -31.30
C ARG A 436 15.06 12.96 -32.63
N ALA A 437 14.73 12.31 -33.76
CA ALA A 437 14.71 12.97 -35.07
C ALA A 437 13.53 13.94 -35.24
N LEU A 438 12.49 13.81 -34.41
CA LEU A 438 11.31 14.68 -34.39
C LEU A 438 11.39 15.78 -33.30
N ALA A 439 12.32 15.63 -32.36
CA ALA A 439 12.52 16.55 -31.26
C ALA A 439 12.98 17.93 -31.73
N ALA A 440 12.54 18.96 -31.03
CA ALA A 440 12.96 20.34 -31.20
C ALA A 440 13.80 20.81 -29.99
N PRO A 441 14.65 21.83 -30.17
CA PRO A 441 15.29 22.49 -29.04
C PRO A 441 14.23 23.09 -28.10
N ARG A 442 14.40 22.84 -26.80
CA ARG A 442 13.51 23.33 -25.75
C ARG A 442 14.33 23.85 -24.57
N ASP A 443 13.94 25.02 -24.08
CA ASP A 443 14.52 25.62 -22.88
C ASP A 443 13.88 25.02 -21.62
N ASP A 444 14.71 24.74 -20.62
CA ASP A 444 14.23 24.26 -19.33
C ASP A 444 13.80 25.42 -18.43
N ALA A 445 12.72 25.23 -17.69
CA ALA A 445 12.35 26.11 -16.58
C ALA A 445 13.12 25.70 -15.30
N PRO A 446 13.43 26.64 -14.39
CA PRO A 446 14.10 26.29 -13.14
C PRO A 446 13.16 25.49 -12.22
N PHE A 447 13.66 24.40 -11.64
CA PHE A 447 12.98 23.70 -10.55
C PHE A 447 13.70 24.00 -9.22
N PRO A 448 13.07 24.72 -8.28
CA PRO A 448 13.70 25.12 -7.02
C PRO A 448 13.97 23.93 -6.09
N ALA A 449 14.68 24.18 -4.99
CA ALA A 449 14.80 23.19 -3.93
C ALA A 449 13.43 22.85 -3.35
N VAL A 450 13.18 21.57 -3.05
CA VAL A 450 11.92 21.15 -2.44
C VAL A 450 11.89 21.58 -0.98
N ALA A 451 10.83 22.28 -0.59
CA ALA A 451 10.60 22.69 0.78
C ALA A 451 10.23 21.48 1.67
N HIS A 452 10.92 21.32 2.81
CA HIS A 452 10.67 20.24 3.76
C HIS A 452 9.77 20.68 4.93
N ARG A 453 8.50 20.32 4.88
CA ARG A 453 7.46 20.77 5.81
C ARG A 453 7.57 20.07 7.15
N ALA A 454 7.21 20.79 8.22
CA ALA A 454 7.08 20.26 9.57
C ALA A 454 5.60 20.25 9.98
N PRO A 455 4.92 19.09 9.91
CA PRO A 455 3.52 18.96 10.34
C PRO A 455 3.34 19.25 11.84
N ASP A 456 2.28 19.99 12.17
CA ASP A 456 1.84 20.21 13.55
C ASP A 456 1.12 18.94 14.07
N PRO A 457 1.68 18.23 15.08
CA PRO A 457 1.06 17.02 15.62
C PRO A 457 -0.34 17.29 16.22
N GLY A 458 -0.60 18.51 16.72
CA GLY A 458 -1.90 18.89 17.27
C GLY A 458 -3.02 18.96 16.22
N SER A 459 -2.68 18.92 14.93
CA SER A 459 -3.61 18.94 13.81
C SER A 459 -4.01 17.54 13.30
N ILE A 460 -3.37 16.49 13.84
CA ILE A 460 -3.48 15.10 13.39
C ILE A 460 -4.05 14.28 14.56
N SER A 461 -5.34 13.93 14.48
CA SER A 461 -6.00 13.19 15.55
C SER A 461 -6.95 12.12 15.04
N ALA A 462 -6.72 10.88 15.48
CA ALA A 462 -7.65 9.76 15.28
C ALA A 462 -8.80 9.76 16.30
N GLN A 463 -8.94 10.79 17.16
CA GLN A 463 -9.97 10.81 18.19
C GLN A 463 -11.30 11.33 17.65
N ALA A 464 -12.38 10.63 18.01
CA ALA A 464 -13.75 11.08 17.85
C ALA A 464 -14.51 10.83 19.16
N ARG A 465 -15.11 11.87 19.73
CA ARG A 465 -15.84 11.80 21.01
C ARG A 465 -15.07 11.04 22.12
N GLY A 466 -13.77 11.30 22.24
CA GLY A 466 -12.89 10.68 23.25
C GLY A 466 -12.47 9.23 22.97
N ARG A 467 -12.76 8.68 21.78
CA ARG A 467 -12.36 7.31 21.38
C ARG A 467 -11.56 7.33 20.09
N ARG A 468 -10.59 6.40 19.95
CA ARG A 468 -9.88 6.19 18.68
C ARG A 468 -10.86 5.68 17.64
N ARG A 469 -10.92 6.35 16.49
CA ARG A 469 -11.77 5.99 15.35
C ARG A 469 -10.92 5.94 14.08
N ILE A 470 -10.58 4.72 13.69
CA ILE A 470 -9.83 4.39 12.47
C ILE A 470 -10.64 3.32 11.73
N LYS A 471 -11.17 3.65 10.56
CA LYS A 471 -11.97 2.72 9.76
C LYS A 471 -11.77 2.99 8.27
N GLY A 472 -11.37 1.95 7.53
CA GLY A 472 -11.33 2.00 6.07
C GLY A 472 -12.70 1.75 5.42
N ARG A 473 -12.87 2.25 4.20
CA ARG A 473 -13.95 1.88 3.27
C ARG A 473 -13.32 1.42 1.96
N GLY A 474 -13.11 0.10 1.83
CA GLY A 474 -12.29 -0.44 0.74
C GLY A 474 -10.91 0.23 0.74
N THR A 475 -10.45 0.62 -0.44
CA THR A 475 -9.25 1.43 -0.66
C THR A 475 -9.55 2.93 -0.84
N ASP A 476 -10.84 3.31 -0.86
CA ASP A 476 -11.28 4.63 -1.32
C ASP A 476 -11.22 5.72 -0.23
N ALA A 477 -11.41 5.36 1.05
CA ALA A 477 -11.50 6.35 2.11
C ALA A 477 -11.09 5.82 3.49
N LEU A 478 -10.42 6.69 4.26
CA LEU A 478 -10.08 6.48 5.65
C LEU A 478 -10.89 7.42 6.56
N VAL A 479 -11.73 6.85 7.42
CA VAL A 479 -12.29 7.59 8.56
C VAL A 479 -11.22 7.69 9.64
N PHE A 480 -10.79 8.91 9.93
CA PHE A 480 -9.74 9.25 10.89
C PHE A 480 -10.24 10.30 11.89
N GLY A 481 -10.59 9.86 13.09
CA GLY A 481 -11.21 10.72 14.10
C GLY A 481 -12.57 11.26 13.63
N GLU A 482 -12.74 12.57 13.66
CA GLU A 482 -13.94 13.27 13.18
C GLU A 482 -13.90 13.56 11.66
N THR A 483 -12.81 13.18 10.98
CA THR A 483 -12.60 13.45 9.56
C THR A 483 -12.65 12.19 8.69
N GLU A 484 -12.83 12.41 7.39
CA GLU A 484 -12.68 11.39 6.36
C GLU A 484 -11.63 11.88 5.36
N ILE A 485 -10.64 11.03 5.10
CA ILE A 485 -9.58 11.27 4.12
C ILE A 485 -9.98 10.50 2.85
N ASP A 486 -10.14 11.22 1.74
CA ASP A 486 -10.35 10.62 0.43
C ASP A 486 -9.02 10.06 -0.09
N LEU A 487 -9.02 8.81 -0.53
CA LEU A 487 -7.85 8.07 -0.97
C LEU A 487 -8.00 7.56 -2.40
N ARG A 488 -9.10 7.89 -3.11
CA ARG A 488 -9.39 7.37 -4.45
C ARG A 488 -8.33 7.69 -5.50
N ALA A 489 -7.59 8.79 -5.31
CA ALA A 489 -6.49 9.17 -6.18
C ALA A 489 -5.17 8.41 -5.89
N LEU A 490 -5.10 7.66 -4.78
CA LEU A 490 -3.93 6.87 -4.39
C LEU A 490 -4.02 5.46 -4.99
N GLU A 491 -3.85 5.38 -6.30
CA GLU A 491 -4.03 4.15 -7.08
C GLU A 491 -3.14 2.99 -6.63
N GLN A 492 -2.00 3.28 -6.00
CA GLN A 492 -1.06 2.28 -5.47
C GLN A 492 -1.47 1.70 -4.10
N LEU A 493 -2.59 2.12 -3.51
CA LEU A 493 -3.25 1.37 -2.43
C LEU A 493 -3.97 0.17 -3.04
N VAL A 494 -3.36 -1.01 -2.92
CA VAL A 494 -3.81 -2.27 -3.52
C VAL A 494 -4.82 -3.01 -2.65
N ASP A 495 -4.76 -2.78 -1.33
CA ASP A 495 -5.43 -3.65 -0.37
C ASP A 495 -6.20 -2.86 0.70
N PRO A 496 -7.46 -3.24 1.02
CA PRO A 496 -8.25 -2.57 2.04
C PRO A 496 -7.59 -2.53 3.43
N SER A 497 -6.75 -3.50 3.77
CA SER A 497 -6.02 -3.54 5.04
C SER A 497 -4.93 -2.46 5.13
N GLN A 498 -4.45 -1.91 4.01
CA GLN A 498 -3.54 -0.76 4.04
C GLN A 498 -4.22 0.50 4.57
N VAL A 499 -5.54 0.64 4.40
CA VAL A 499 -6.27 1.85 4.80
C VAL A 499 -6.32 2.04 6.32
N PRO A 500 -6.72 1.05 7.14
CA PRO A 500 -6.49 1.10 8.58
C PRO A 500 -5.00 1.27 8.94
N GLY A 501 -4.10 0.65 8.17
CA GLY A 501 -2.65 0.80 8.32
C GLY A 501 -2.18 2.26 8.24
N LEU A 502 -2.71 3.04 7.28
CA LEU A 502 -2.48 4.49 7.19
C LEU A 502 -2.91 5.21 8.47
N GLY A 503 -4.11 4.93 8.98
CA GLY A 503 -4.58 5.53 10.22
C GLY A 503 -3.70 5.18 11.43
N LEU A 504 -3.21 3.95 11.51
CA LEU A 504 -2.29 3.53 12.56
C LEU A 504 -0.92 4.20 12.42
N ALA A 505 -0.38 4.29 11.21
CA ALA A 505 0.87 4.99 10.91
C ALA A 505 0.81 6.48 11.28
N LEU A 506 -0.25 7.19 10.86
CA LEU A 506 -0.46 8.60 11.23
C LEU A 506 -0.60 8.78 12.75
N THR A 507 -1.25 7.84 13.43
CA THR A 507 -1.37 7.86 14.89
C THR A 507 -0.02 7.60 15.55
N ALA A 508 0.79 6.67 15.03
CA ALA A 508 2.12 6.34 15.54
C ALA A 508 3.07 7.53 15.40
N LEU A 509 3.09 8.19 14.24
CA LEU A 509 3.89 9.40 13.98
C LEU A 509 3.69 10.48 15.06
N VAL A 510 2.45 10.67 15.50
CA VAL A 510 2.12 11.65 16.56
C VAL A 510 2.45 11.09 17.95
N ARG A 511 1.96 9.88 18.29
CA ARG A 511 2.07 9.33 19.65
C ARG A 511 3.50 9.02 20.07
N ARG A 512 4.36 8.67 19.11
CA ARG A 512 5.79 8.37 19.34
C ARG A 512 6.66 9.62 19.32
N GLY A 513 6.09 10.79 19.00
CA GLY A 513 6.83 12.05 18.93
C GLY A 513 7.67 12.22 17.66
N HIS A 514 7.45 11.39 16.63
CA HIS A 514 8.11 11.54 15.32
C HIS A 514 7.67 12.81 14.62
N LEU A 515 6.45 13.27 14.85
CA LEU A 515 6.00 14.62 14.50
C LEU A 515 5.93 15.48 15.76
N ASP A 516 6.73 16.55 15.79
CA ASP A 516 6.84 17.47 16.93
C ASP A 516 6.63 18.95 16.53
N GLY A 517 6.25 19.22 15.27
CA GLY A 517 6.09 20.57 14.73
C GLY A 517 7.39 21.22 14.24
N HIS A 518 8.54 20.56 14.42
CA HIS A 518 9.85 21.04 14.00
C HIS A 518 10.57 20.07 13.05
N ARG A 519 10.42 18.76 13.29
CA ARG A 519 10.96 17.70 12.43
C ARG A 519 10.27 17.71 11.08
N THR A 520 11.06 17.55 10.02
CA THR A 520 10.54 17.44 8.66
C THR A 520 9.73 16.16 8.50
N LEU A 521 8.72 16.19 7.62
CA LEU A 521 7.92 15.01 7.30
C LEU A 521 8.81 13.85 6.83
N ALA A 522 9.80 14.11 5.98
CA ALA A 522 10.74 13.10 5.50
C ALA A 522 11.47 12.39 6.66
N ALA A 523 12.03 13.15 7.61
CA ALA A 523 12.74 12.57 8.75
C ALA A 523 11.80 11.82 9.70
N ALA A 524 10.54 12.26 9.85
CA ALA A 524 9.54 11.53 10.63
C ALA A 524 9.16 10.19 9.98
N LEU A 525 9.11 10.16 8.64
CA LEU A 525 8.87 8.93 7.87
C LEU A 525 10.06 7.96 7.96
N ASP A 526 11.31 8.47 7.97
CA ASP A 526 12.50 7.62 8.18
C ASP A 526 12.45 6.88 9.53
N LEU A 527 12.01 7.56 10.60
CA LEU A 527 11.83 6.94 11.91
C LEU A 527 10.72 5.88 11.90
N LEU A 528 9.61 6.15 11.21
CA LEU A 528 8.53 5.20 11.06
C LEU A 528 8.96 3.96 10.25
N ASP A 529 9.68 4.15 9.15
CA ASP A 529 10.19 3.06 8.31
C ASP A 529 11.14 2.15 9.09
N ALA A 530 12.01 2.73 9.94
CA ALA A 530 12.90 1.97 10.80
C ALA A 530 12.12 1.09 11.81
N GLU A 531 11.01 1.59 12.35
CA GLU A 531 10.15 0.78 13.24
C GLU A 531 9.40 -0.32 12.47
N LEU A 532 8.94 -0.01 11.26
CA LEU A 532 8.22 -0.95 10.40
C LEU A 532 9.11 -2.08 9.85
N ALA A 533 10.43 -1.89 9.83
CA ALA A 533 11.38 -2.93 9.47
C ALA A 533 11.31 -4.16 10.40
N GLU A 534 10.87 -3.98 11.66
CA GLU A 534 10.65 -5.06 12.64
C GLU A 534 9.31 -5.82 12.44
N GLY A 535 8.52 -5.39 11.46
CA GLY A 535 7.27 -6.02 11.02
C GLY A 535 5.99 -5.26 11.43
N PRO A 536 4.82 -5.77 11.02
CA PRO A 536 3.54 -5.08 11.18
C PRO A 536 3.10 -4.86 12.62
N ASP A 537 3.60 -5.68 13.55
CA ASP A 537 3.35 -5.55 14.98
C ASP A 537 3.83 -4.18 15.52
N ALA A 538 4.76 -3.52 14.84
CA ALA A 538 5.19 -2.16 15.16
C ALA A 538 4.07 -1.12 15.03
N LEU A 539 2.95 -1.40 14.34
CA LEU A 539 1.76 -0.54 14.34
C LEU A 539 0.62 -1.08 15.20
N ASP A 540 0.78 -2.28 15.79
CA ASP A 540 -0.25 -2.93 16.57
C ASP A 540 -0.38 -2.32 17.97
N ASP A 541 -0.99 -1.13 18.01
CA ASP A 541 -1.33 -0.42 19.24
C ASP A 541 -2.72 -0.86 19.72
N GLY A 542 -2.87 -2.16 19.96
CA GLY A 542 -4.12 -2.81 20.38
C GLY A 542 -5.25 -2.67 19.36
N TYR A 543 -4.94 -2.57 18.07
CA TYR A 543 -5.97 -2.44 17.05
C TYR A 543 -6.63 -3.80 16.82
N LEU A 544 -7.95 -3.85 17.03
CA LEU A 544 -8.68 -5.11 16.93
C LEU A 544 -8.98 -5.53 15.50
N GLY A 545 -8.89 -4.64 14.50
CA GLY A 545 -9.14 -4.96 13.09
C GLY A 545 -7.91 -5.51 12.36
N ASP A 546 -8.10 -5.87 11.09
CA ASP A 546 -7.01 -6.25 10.19
C ASP A 546 -6.34 -5.00 9.61
N PHE A 547 -5.03 -5.08 9.40
CA PHE A 547 -4.27 -4.02 8.76
C PHE A 547 -3.00 -4.57 8.09
N ALA A 548 -2.50 -3.81 7.12
CA ALA A 548 -1.18 -3.99 6.51
C ALA A 548 -0.43 -2.65 6.61
N PRO A 549 0.87 -2.64 6.96
CA PRO A 549 1.65 -1.42 6.95
C PRO A 549 1.64 -0.76 5.57
N PRO A 550 1.33 0.55 5.49
CA PRO A 550 1.42 1.30 4.25
C PRO A 550 2.87 1.62 3.91
N ARG A 551 3.15 2.02 2.67
CA ARG A 551 4.44 2.62 2.32
C ARG A 551 4.53 4.02 2.92
N ARG A 552 5.75 4.54 3.09
CA ARG A 552 5.97 5.95 3.50
C ARG A 552 5.26 6.94 2.58
N HIS A 553 5.28 6.69 1.28
CA HIS A 553 4.68 7.56 0.27
C HIS A 553 3.16 7.60 0.43
N ASP A 554 2.53 6.46 0.69
CA ASP A 554 1.08 6.38 0.92
C ASP A 554 0.71 7.06 2.25
N THR A 555 1.54 6.92 3.29
CA THR A 555 1.37 7.59 4.59
C THR A 555 1.46 9.11 4.45
N ALA A 556 2.48 9.62 3.74
CA ALA A 556 2.63 11.04 3.45
C ALA A 556 1.45 11.56 2.62
N ALA A 557 1.03 10.81 1.61
CA ALA A 557 -0.07 11.19 0.72
C ALA A 557 -1.42 11.25 1.46
N ALA A 558 -1.67 10.33 2.40
CA ALA A 558 -2.84 10.37 3.27
C ALA A 558 -2.80 11.57 4.23
N LEU A 559 -1.64 11.85 4.83
CA LEU A 559 -1.44 13.03 5.68
C LEU A 559 -1.74 14.32 4.92
N ASN A 560 -1.21 14.45 3.69
CA ASN A 560 -1.38 15.63 2.83
C ASN A 560 -2.82 15.85 2.36
N ARG A 561 -3.70 14.85 2.49
CA ARG A 561 -5.14 14.93 2.19
C ARG A 561 -5.99 15.13 3.44
N LEU A 562 -5.40 15.07 4.64
CA LEU A 562 -6.10 15.32 5.89
C LEU A 562 -6.55 16.78 5.95
N ARG A 563 -7.87 16.98 6.01
CA ARG A 563 -8.46 18.33 6.00
C ARG A 563 -8.10 19.18 7.23
N THR A 564 -7.72 18.56 8.35
CA THR A 564 -7.31 19.27 9.56
C THR A 564 -5.82 19.57 9.62
N LEU A 565 -4.98 18.98 8.74
CA LEU A 565 -3.53 19.12 8.78
C LEU A 565 -3.12 20.60 8.87
N ARG A 566 -2.22 20.93 9.78
CA ARG A 566 -1.53 22.21 9.81
C ARG A 566 -0.04 21.95 9.67
N VAL A 567 0.63 22.83 8.96
CA VAL A 567 2.08 22.79 8.79
C VAL A 567 2.65 24.08 9.39
N ALA A 568 3.76 23.97 10.11
CA ALA A 568 4.45 25.14 10.64
C ALA A 568 4.96 26.01 9.48
N ARG A 569 4.90 27.34 9.65
CA ARG A 569 5.46 28.25 8.66
C ARG A 569 6.98 28.09 8.67
N GLN A 570 7.55 27.71 7.52
CA GLN A 570 9.00 27.68 7.38
C GLN A 570 9.54 29.10 7.51
N SER A 571 10.51 29.31 8.40
CA SER A 571 11.32 30.52 8.41
C SER A 571 12.17 30.51 7.13
N ARG A 572 12.06 31.59 6.35
CA ARG A 572 12.80 31.78 5.09
C ARG A 572 14.30 31.70 5.29
#